data_AF-A0A4R4LNS3-F1
#
_entry.id   AF-A0A4R4LNS3-F1
#
_cell.length_a   1.000
_cell.length_b   1.000
_cell.length_c   1.000
_cell.angle_alpha   90.00
_cell.angle_beta   90.00
_cell.angle_gamma   90.00
#
_symmetry.space_group_name_H-M   'P 1'
#
loop_
_entity.id
_entity.type
_entity.pdbx_description
1 polymer ?
#
loop_
_entity_poly.entity_id
_entity_poly.type
_entity_poly.pdbx_seq_one_letter_code
_entity_poly.pdbx_strand_id
1 'polypeptide(L)'
;MTVIDRRHTAALRLPALAAPLLLLVYGLFRVADGLDGDRGNGWAWDVGHVAFGLGILCFAVLAVRLRGVLRPAGLRAMLETATVATLLGAAGFLWVIGYDLFPDLEDVAVIPGPVFILGPALFELGLLALLVRAVVVRPRLLPAWSPVLALVGFVAIAVNLDLLPLGAALVLVGLLPLARRRR
;
A
#
# COMPACT_ATOMS: atom_id res chain seq x y z
N MET A 1 -10.86 -0.41 -26.63
CA MET A 1 -10.00 0.28 -25.65
C MET A 1 -9.44 1.52 -26.34
N THR A 2 -9.84 2.73 -25.92
CA THR A 2 -9.43 3.98 -26.57
C THR A 2 -7.98 4.35 -26.24
N VAL A 3 -7.36 5.28 -26.99
CA VAL A 3 -5.98 5.75 -26.72
C VAL A 3 -5.84 6.32 -25.30
N ILE A 4 -6.87 7.01 -24.82
CA ILE A 4 -6.95 7.56 -23.46
C ILE A 4 -6.88 6.44 -22.41
N ASP A 5 -7.63 5.35 -22.62
CA ASP A 5 -7.66 4.18 -21.73
C ASP A 5 -6.29 3.48 -21.60
N ARG A 6 -5.51 3.44 -22.70
CA ARG A 6 -4.14 2.91 -22.69
C ARG A 6 -3.16 3.76 -21.87
N ARG A 7 -3.29 5.10 -21.91
CA ARG A 7 -2.43 6.00 -21.12
C ARG A 7 -2.72 5.87 -19.62
N HIS A 8 -4.00 5.77 -19.24
CA HIS A 8 -4.38 5.62 -17.83
C HIS A 8 -3.91 4.28 -17.25
N THR A 9 -4.03 3.18 -18.00
CA THR A 9 -3.54 1.87 -17.56
C THR A 9 -2.01 1.78 -17.53
N ALA A 10 -1.30 2.46 -18.44
CA ALA A 10 0.16 2.54 -18.40
C ALA A 10 0.67 3.28 -17.15
N ALA A 11 -0.07 4.26 -16.66
CA ALA A 11 0.26 5.02 -15.45
C ALA A 11 0.14 4.21 -14.15
N LEU A 12 -0.49 3.02 -14.17
CA LEU A 12 -0.56 2.12 -13.01
C LEU A 12 0.75 1.37 -12.76
N ARG A 13 1.59 1.20 -13.79
CA ARG A 13 2.72 0.26 -13.73
C ARG A 13 3.76 0.61 -12.67
N LEU A 14 4.23 1.84 -12.71
CA LEU A 14 5.27 2.31 -11.80
C LEU A 14 4.83 2.16 -10.34
N PRO A 15 3.69 2.73 -9.90
CA PRO A 15 3.27 2.60 -8.51
C PRO A 15 2.90 1.15 -8.13
N ALA A 16 2.36 0.34 -9.06
CA ALA A 16 2.06 -1.08 -8.79
C ALA A 16 3.32 -1.95 -8.57
N LEU A 17 4.49 -1.53 -9.07
CA LEU A 17 5.77 -2.19 -8.81
C LEU A 17 6.51 -1.53 -7.65
N ALA A 18 6.67 -0.22 -7.68
CA ALA A 18 7.47 0.53 -6.72
C ALA A 18 6.93 0.39 -5.30
N ALA A 19 5.61 0.48 -5.12
CA ALA A 19 5.01 0.44 -3.78
C ALA A 19 5.31 -0.86 -3.01
N PRO A 20 4.97 -2.06 -3.55
CA PRO A 20 5.28 -3.30 -2.85
C PRO A 20 6.78 -3.67 -2.84
N LEU A 21 7.58 -3.19 -3.80
CA LEU A 21 9.04 -3.35 -3.74
C LEU A 21 9.67 -2.54 -2.60
N LEU A 22 9.22 -1.29 -2.40
CA LEU A 22 9.66 -0.47 -1.29
C LEU A 22 9.19 -1.04 0.06
N LEU A 23 7.99 -1.62 0.11
CA LEU A 23 7.51 -2.35 1.28
C LEU A 23 8.35 -3.61 1.55
N LEU A 24 8.78 -4.32 0.50
CA LEU A 24 9.68 -5.46 0.62
C LEU A 24 11.06 -5.03 1.15
N VAL A 25 11.61 -3.93 0.63
CA VAL A 25 12.85 -3.34 1.14
C VAL A 25 12.71 -3.00 2.62
N TYR A 26 11.62 -2.35 3.03
CA TYR A 26 11.33 -2.12 4.45
C TYR A 26 11.32 -3.40 5.26
N GLY A 27 10.59 -4.43 4.81
CA GLY A 27 10.54 -5.72 5.50
C GLY A 27 11.92 -6.38 5.66
N LEU A 28 12.77 -6.30 4.64
CA LEU A 28 14.14 -6.83 4.71
C LEU A 28 14.99 -6.06 5.72
N PHE A 29 14.91 -4.73 5.72
CA PHE A 29 15.60 -3.89 6.71
C PHE A 29 15.10 -4.12 8.12
N ARG A 30 13.78 -4.32 8.32
CA ARG A 30 13.21 -4.67 9.61
C ARG A 30 13.76 -5.98 10.16
N VAL A 31 13.91 -7.00 9.30
CA VAL A 31 14.52 -8.27 9.71
C VAL A 31 15.98 -8.05 10.08
N ALA A 32 16.73 -7.30 9.27
CA ALA A 32 18.14 -7.00 9.53
C ALA A 32 18.35 -6.22 10.83
N ASP A 33 17.50 -5.21 11.09
CA ASP A 33 17.48 -4.42 12.31
C ASP A 33 17.28 -5.29 13.55
N GLY A 34 16.38 -6.28 13.49
CA GLY A 34 16.09 -7.17 14.61
C GLY A 34 17.06 -8.35 14.81
N LEU A 35 18.13 -8.49 14.03
CA LEU A 35 19.04 -9.66 14.11
C LEU A 35 19.89 -9.69 15.37
N ASP A 36 20.19 -8.54 15.96
CA ASP A 36 20.94 -8.42 17.22
C ASP A 36 20.03 -8.49 18.46
N GLY A 37 18.72 -8.59 18.24
CA GLY A 37 17.70 -8.67 19.30
C GLY A 37 17.18 -7.32 19.79
N ASP A 38 17.73 -6.21 19.31
CA ASP A 38 17.21 -4.87 19.53
C ASP A 38 16.50 -4.35 18.26
N ARG A 39 15.59 -3.40 18.39
CA ARG A 39 14.93 -2.76 17.23
C ARG A 39 14.72 -1.29 17.52
N GLY A 40 14.71 -0.47 16.48
CA GLY A 40 14.43 0.95 16.67
C GLY A 40 15.68 1.82 16.83
N ASN A 41 16.85 1.30 16.50
CA ASN A 41 18.09 2.06 16.56
C ASN A 41 18.92 1.92 15.27
N GLY A 42 19.50 3.03 14.83
CA GLY A 42 20.49 3.03 13.75
C GLY A 42 19.93 3.03 12.32
N TRP A 43 20.86 2.88 11.37
CA TRP A 43 20.60 3.17 9.95
C TRP A 43 19.66 2.16 9.26
N ALA A 44 19.58 0.91 9.74
CA ALA A 44 18.71 -0.10 9.17
C ALA A 44 17.24 0.26 9.41
N TRP A 45 16.92 0.67 10.65
CA TRP A 45 15.64 1.27 11.01
C TRP A 45 15.28 2.46 10.12
N ASP A 46 16.16 3.46 10.01
CA ASP A 46 15.90 4.70 9.26
C ASP A 46 15.66 4.43 7.77
N VAL A 47 16.55 3.66 7.13
CA VAL A 47 16.43 3.31 5.71
C VAL A 47 15.14 2.51 5.46
N GLY A 48 14.81 1.60 6.37
CA GLY A 48 13.57 0.84 6.33
C GLY A 48 12.34 1.75 6.36
N HIS A 49 12.26 2.68 7.31
CA HIS A 49 11.11 3.58 7.47
C HIS A 49 10.99 4.60 6.34
N VAL A 50 12.12 5.10 5.81
CA VAL A 50 12.11 5.95 4.61
C VAL A 50 11.57 5.17 3.40
N ALA A 51 12.04 3.93 3.20
CA ALA A 51 11.53 3.06 2.13
C ALA A 51 10.03 2.82 2.32
N PHE A 52 9.58 2.56 3.54
CA PHE A 52 8.18 2.35 3.86
C PHE A 52 7.33 3.58 3.51
N GLY A 53 7.76 4.78 3.92
CA GLY A 53 7.05 6.02 3.63
C GLY A 53 6.92 6.28 2.13
N LEU A 54 8.00 6.09 1.38
CA LEU A 54 7.97 6.18 -0.09
C LEU A 54 7.04 5.13 -0.72
N GLY A 55 7.00 3.92 -0.15
CA GLY A 55 6.08 2.86 -0.54
C GLY A 55 4.61 3.25 -0.36
N ILE A 56 4.26 3.83 0.80
CA ILE A 56 2.92 4.33 1.10
C ILE A 56 2.51 5.44 0.13
N LEU A 57 3.41 6.37 -0.19
CA LEU A 57 3.16 7.40 -1.22
C LEU A 57 2.88 6.78 -2.59
N CYS A 58 3.64 5.75 -2.98
CA CYS A 58 3.40 5.03 -4.23
C CYS A 58 2.04 4.32 -4.24
N PHE A 59 1.61 3.72 -3.12
CA PHE A 59 0.27 3.13 -2.99
C PHE A 59 -0.84 4.19 -3.05
N ALA A 60 -0.66 5.35 -2.43
CA ALA A 60 -1.60 6.46 -2.55
C ALA A 60 -1.74 6.93 -4.01
N VAL A 61 -0.62 7.04 -4.73
CA VAL A 61 -0.63 7.30 -6.18
C VAL A 61 -1.36 6.19 -6.94
N LEU A 62 -1.12 4.92 -6.62
CA LEU A 62 -1.82 3.79 -7.23
C LEU A 62 -3.34 3.92 -7.05
N ALA A 63 -3.81 4.24 -5.84
CA ALA A 63 -5.22 4.42 -5.52
C ALA A 63 -5.87 5.52 -6.36
N VAL A 64 -5.22 6.69 -6.46
CA VAL A 64 -5.71 7.81 -7.29
C VAL A 64 -5.76 7.45 -8.77
N ARG A 65 -4.75 6.71 -9.27
CA ARG A 65 -4.71 6.27 -10.68
C ARG A 65 -5.78 5.21 -10.96
N LEU A 66 -5.97 4.25 -10.06
CA LEU A 66 -7.05 3.26 -10.14
C LEU A 66 -8.41 3.95 -10.15
N ARG A 67 -8.63 4.96 -9.30
CA ARG A 67 -9.84 5.79 -9.35
C ARG A 67 -10.10 6.37 -10.73
N GLY A 68 -9.09 6.95 -11.38
CA GLY A 68 -9.23 7.48 -12.74
C GLY A 68 -9.65 6.40 -13.76
N VAL A 69 -9.04 5.22 -13.69
CA VAL A 69 -9.33 4.08 -14.58
C VAL A 69 -10.73 3.51 -14.35
N LEU A 70 -11.19 3.46 -13.10
CA LEU A 70 -12.45 2.82 -12.69
C LEU A 70 -13.65 3.77 -12.66
N ARG A 71 -13.42 5.09 -12.77
CA ARG A 71 -14.47 6.12 -12.74
C ARG A 71 -15.58 5.95 -13.79
N PRO A 72 -15.32 5.50 -15.03
CA PRO A 72 -16.38 5.32 -16.02
C PRO A 72 -17.36 4.19 -15.71
N ALA A 73 -17.02 3.29 -14.78
CA ALA A 73 -17.90 2.20 -14.35
C ALA A 73 -18.71 2.66 -13.12
N GLY A 74 -20.03 2.38 -13.09
CA GLY A 74 -21.01 2.85 -12.09
C GLY A 74 -20.69 2.59 -10.60
N LEU A 75 -21.59 2.93 -9.67
CA LEU A 75 -21.32 2.99 -8.21
C LEU A 75 -20.20 3.97 -7.81
N ARG A 76 -20.37 5.24 -8.14
CA ARG A 76 -19.38 6.29 -7.87
C ARG A 76 -19.10 6.46 -6.38
N ALA A 77 -20.11 6.39 -5.51
CA ALA A 77 -19.95 6.54 -4.06
C ALA A 77 -18.91 5.54 -3.50
N MET A 78 -19.05 4.26 -3.81
CA MET A 78 -18.11 3.21 -3.37
C MET A 78 -16.67 3.47 -3.84
N LEU A 79 -16.48 3.98 -5.07
CA LEU A 79 -15.16 4.34 -5.59
C LEU A 79 -14.53 5.49 -4.81
N GLU A 80 -15.30 6.55 -4.57
CA GLU A 80 -14.84 7.72 -3.83
C GLU A 80 -14.52 7.33 -2.38
N THR A 81 -15.42 6.60 -1.70
CA THR A 81 -15.21 6.12 -0.33
C THR A 81 -13.95 5.25 -0.22
N ALA A 82 -13.76 4.27 -1.11
CA ALA A 82 -12.57 3.42 -1.09
C ALA A 82 -11.28 4.22 -1.33
N THR A 83 -11.32 5.20 -2.24
CA THR A 83 -10.17 6.08 -2.50
C THR A 83 -9.87 6.95 -1.28
N VAL A 84 -10.88 7.59 -0.69
CA VAL A 84 -10.71 8.44 0.50
C VAL A 84 -10.21 7.62 1.68
N ALA A 85 -10.76 6.43 1.92
CA ALA A 85 -10.28 5.52 2.97
C ALA A 85 -8.80 5.17 2.75
N THR A 86 -8.40 4.84 1.52
CA THR A 86 -7.00 4.54 1.19
C THR A 86 -6.09 5.73 1.49
N LEU A 87 -6.50 6.95 1.12
CA LEU A 87 -5.70 8.16 1.31
C LEU A 87 -5.62 8.61 2.77
N LEU A 88 -6.72 8.52 3.52
CA LEU A 88 -6.71 8.79 4.96
C LEU A 88 -5.84 7.77 5.70
N GLY A 89 -5.94 6.49 5.32
CA GLY A 89 -5.08 5.46 5.88
C GLY A 89 -3.60 5.66 5.53
N ALA A 90 -3.30 6.06 4.30
CA ALA A 90 -1.93 6.42 3.90
C ALA A 90 -1.39 7.60 4.70
N ALA A 91 -2.20 8.63 4.96
CA ALA A 91 -1.82 9.74 5.83
C ALA A 91 -1.55 9.26 7.27
N GLY A 92 -2.37 8.33 7.78
CA GLY A 92 -2.13 7.68 9.07
C GLY A 92 -0.82 6.92 9.12
N PHE A 93 -0.50 6.11 8.10
CA PHE A 93 0.80 5.44 8.01
C PHE A 93 1.97 6.42 7.97
N LEU A 94 1.88 7.47 7.14
CA LEU A 94 2.94 8.48 7.05
C LEU A 94 3.16 9.21 8.37
N TRP A 95 2.09 9.43 9.12
CA TRP A 95 2.18 9.98 10.46
C TRP A 95 2.93 9.03 11.41
N VAL A 96 2.56 7.75 11.46
CA VAL A 96 3.25 6.73 12.28
C VAL A 96 4.73 6.63 11.91
N ILE A 97 5.04 6.57 10.61
CA ILE A 97 6.42 6.54 10.10
C ILE A 97 7.20 7.80 10.52
N GLY A 98 6.53 8.96 10.57
CA GLY A 98 7.14 10.18 11.06
C GLY A 98 7.55 10.08 12.53
N TYR A 99 6.73 9.45 13.38
CA TYR A 99 7.10 9.22 14.78
C TYR A 99 8.24 8.22 14.92
N ASP A 100 8.18 7.14 14.15
CA ASP A 100 9.25 6.12 14.14
C ASP A 100 10.61 6.72 13.73
N LEU A 101 10.62 7.72 12.84
CA LEU A 101 11.84 8.41 12.38
C LEU A 101 12.29 9.56 13.28
N PHE A 102 11.37 10.15 14.04
CA PHE A 102 11.62 11.34 14.85
C PHE A 102 11.00 11.14 16.25
N PRO A 103 11.64 10.36 17.12
CA PRO A 103 11.09 10.04 18.45
C PRO A 103 10.83 11.28 19.31
N ASP A 104 11.61 12.36 19.11
CA ASP A 104 11.42 13.65 19.78
C ASP A 104 10.04 14.30 19.50
N LEU A 105 9.28 13.83 18.50
CA LEU A 105 7.93 14.31 18.22
C LEU A 105 6.89 13.87 19.26
N GLU A 106 7.17 12.82 20.04
CA GLU A 106 6.30 12.36 21.13
C GLU A 106 6.04 13.44 22.17
N ASP A 107 7.02 14.32 22.41
CA ASP A 107 6.91 15.43 23.37
C ASP A 107 6.05 16.61 22.85
N VAL A 108 5.82 16.68 21.53
CA VAL A 108 5.18 17.83 20.87
C VAL A 108 3.74 17.53 20.45
N ALA A 109 3.44 16.27 20.14
CA ALA A 109 2.10 15.85 19.78
C ALA A 109 1.82 14.43 20.28
N VAL A 110 0.75 14.27 21.06
CA VAL A 110 0.26 12.94 21.47
C VAL A 110 -0.62 12.39 20.35
N ILE A 111 -0.28 11.22 19.83
CA ILE A 111 -1.12 10.54 18.84
C ILE A 111 -2.36 9.99 19.56
N PRO A 112 -3.59 10.33 19.13
CA PRO A 112 -4.76 9.62 19.60
C PRO A 112 -4.63 8.15 19.19
N GLY A 113 -4.56 7.23 20.16
CA GLY A 113 -4.42 5.79 19.93
C GLY A 113 -5.28 5.18 18.81
N PRO A 114 -6.51 5.66 18.54
CA PRO A 114 -7.29 5.21 17.38
C PRO A 114 -6.61 5.44 16.03
N VAL A 115 -5.80 6.49 15.86
CA VAL A 115 -5.11 6.79 14.58
C VAL A 115 -4.09 5.70 14.23
N PHE A 116 -3.40 5.13 15.22
CA PHE A 116 -2.44 4.04 15.04
C PHE A 116 -3.07 2.77 14.46
N ILE A 117 -4.32 2.49 14.82
CA ILE A 117 -5.03 1.28 14.40
C ILE A 117 -5.86 1.55 13.14
N LEU A 118 -6.56 2.69 13.11
CA LEU A 118 -7.47 3.04 12.03
C LEU A 118 -6.73 3.40 10.75
N GLY A 119 -5.55 4.03 10.83
CA GLY A 119 -4.76 4.38 9.65
C GLY A 119 -4.46 3.16 8.78
N PRO A 120 -3.75 2.15 9.31
CA PRO A 120 -3.46 0.91 8.59
C PRO A 120 -4.72 0.21 8.07
N ALA A 121 -5.74 0.06 8.91
CA ALA A 121 -6.97 -0.62 8.51
C ALA A 121 -7.71 0.11 7.37
N LEU A 122 -7.83 1.44 7.43
CA LEU A 122 -8.45 2.24 6.36
C LEU A 122 -7.68 2.14 5.04
N PHE A 123 -6.35 2.12 5.13
CA PHE A 123 -5.48 1.97 3.97
C PHE A 123 -5.72 0.62 3.28
N GLU A 124 -5.61 -0.47 4.04
CA GLU A 124 -5.71 -1.84 3.52
C GLU A 124 -7.11 -2.12 2.96
N LEU A 125 -8.16 -1.77 3.70
CA LEU A 125 -9.55 -1.99 3.30
C LEU A 125 -9.92 -1.12 2.09
N GLY A 126 -9.48 0.15 2.08
CA GLY A 126 -9.70 1.06 0.95
C GLY A 126 -9.06 0.54 -0.33
N LEU A 127 -7.78 0.14 -0.25
CA LEU A 127 -7.05 -0.37 -1.41
C LEU A 127 -7.63 -1.71 -1.88
N LEU A 128 -7.97 -2.60 -0.96
CA LEU A 128 -8.61 -3.88 -1.29
C LEU A 128 -9.96 -3.67 -2.00
N ALA A 129 -10.77 -2.73 -1.54
CA ALA A 129 -12.04 -2.38 -2.20
C ALA A 129 -11.82 -1.86 -3.63
N LEU A 130 -10.77 -1.07 -3.88
CA LEU A 130 -10.39 -0.64 -5.23
C LEU A 130 -9.95 -1.83 -6.12
N LEU A 131 -9.19 -2.79 -5.58
CA LEU A 131 -8.76 -3.98 -6.31
C LEU A 131 -9.93 -4.91 -6.63
N VAL A 132 -10.81 -5.18 -5.67
CA VAL A 132 -12.05 -5.97 -5.89
C VAL A 132 -12.92 -5.31 -6.96
N ARG A 133 -13.10 -3.99 -6.86
CA ARG A 133 -13.82 -3.24 -7.92
C ARG A 133 -13.16 -3.40 -9.28
N ALA A 134 -11.83 -3.34 -9.35
CA ALA A 134 -11.11 -3.52 -10.61
C ALA A 134 -11.39 -4.88 -11.24
N VAL A 135 -11.46 -5.95 -10.45
CA VAL A 135 -11.87 -7.29 -10.91
C VAL A 135 -13.31 -7.26 -11.43
N VAL A 136 -14.25 -6.67 -10.69
CA VAL A 136 -15.68 -6.68 -11.06
C VAL A 136 -15.97 -5.87 -12.32
N VAL A 137 -15.47 -4.64 -12.40
CA VAL A 137 -15.86 -3.70 -13.45
C VAL A 137 -14.91 -3.70 -14.66
N ARG A 138 -13.71 -4.26 -14.48
CA ARG A 138 -12.69 -4.40 -15.53
C ARG A 138 -12.04 -5.78 -15.40
N PRO A 139 -12.76 -6.90 -15.60
CA PRO A 139 -12.24 -8.26 -15.34
C PRO A 139 -11.02 -8.60 -16.18
N ARG A 140 -10.84 -7.94 -17.33
CA ARG A 140 -9.59 -8.06 -18.07
C ARG A 140 -8.46 -7.45 -17.25
N LEU A 141 -8.60 -6.25 -16.67
CA LEU A 141 -7.57 -5.46 -15.96
C LEU A 141 -6.85 -6.24 -14.86
N LEU A 142 -7.59 -6.90 -13.99
CA LEU A 142 -7.04 -7.57 -12.82
C LEU A 142 -7.74 -8.93 -12.63
N PRO A 143 -7.01 -10.05 -12.49
CA PRO A 143 -7.60 -11.34 -12.20
C PRO A 143 -8.08 -11.44 -10.74
N ALA A 144 -9.04 -12.34 -10.46
CA ALA A 144 -9.66 -12.46 -9.14
C ALA A 144 -8.70 -12.89 -8.01
N TRP A 145 -7.60 -13.58 -8.33
CA TRP A 145 -6.58 -13.96 -7.34
C TRP A 145 -5.76 -12.77 -6.83
N SER A 146 -5.69 -11.67 -7.59
CA SER A 146 -4.90 -10.49 -7.22
C SER A 146 -5.33 -9.85 -5.88
N PRO A 147 -6.62 -9.47 -5.68
CA PRO A 147 -7.05 -8.95 -4.38
C PRO A 147 -6.92 -9.99 -3.26
N VAL A 148 -7.04 -11.29 -3.56
CA VAL A 148 -6.84 -12.35 -2.56
C VAL A 148 -5.39 -12.37 -2.08
N LEU A 149 -4.40 -12.34 -2.97
CA LEU A 149 -3.00 -12.28 -2.58
C LEU A 149 -2.66 -11.00 -1.81
N ALA A 150 -3.23 -9.86 -2.21
CA ALA A 150 -3.05 -8.61 -1.47
C ALA A 150 -3.62 -8.71 -0.05
N LEU A 151 -4.83 -9.24 0.09
CA LEU A 151 -5.46 -9.47 1.40
C LEU A 151 -4.63 -10.43 2.26
N VAL A 152 -4.18 -11.56 1.72
CA VAL A 152 -3.34 -12.52 2.45
C VAL A 152 -2.03 -11.85 2.88
N GLY A 153 -1.44 -11.02 2.02
CA GLY A 153 -0.24 -10.27 2.35
C GLY A 153 -0.45 -9.26 3.48
N PHE A 154 -1.54 -8.49 3.45
CA PHE A 154 -1.91 -7.56 4.52
C PHE A 154 -2.19 -8.28 5.84
N VAL A 155 -2.95 -9.38 5.81
CA VAL A 155 -3.22 -10.19 6.99
C VAL A 155 -1.94 -10.76 7.58
N ALA A 156 -1.00 -11.24 6.75
CA ALA A 156 0.29 -11.73 7.23
C ALA A 156 1.05 -10.64 8.00
N ILE A 157 1.10 -9.42 7.46
CA ILE A 157 1.76 -8.26 8.09
C ILE A 157 1.07 -7.88 9.41
N ALA A 158 -0.27 -7.87 9.42
CA ALA A 158 -1.05 -7.53 10.61
C ALA A 158 -0.92 -8.57 11.73
N VAL A 159 -0.79 -9.86 11.39
CA VAL A 159 -0.58 -10.94 12.37
C VAL A 159 0.82 -10.84 12.97
N ASN A 160 1.84 -10.61 12.16
CA ASN A 160 3.20 -10.43 12.62
C ASN A 160 4.00 -9.58 11.62
N LEU A 161 4.52 -8.44 12.08
CA LEU A 161 5.32 -7.55 11.25
C LEU A 161 6.60 -8.21 10.73
N ASP A 162 7.13 -9.24 11.37
CA ASP A 162 8.29 -9.99 10.84
C ASP A 162 7.95 -10.79 9.56
N LEU A 163 6.65 -10.94 9.24
CA LEU A 163 6.19 -11.48 7.96
C LEU A 163 6.14 -10.41 6.84
N LEU A 164 6.59 -9.17 7.09
CA LEU A 164 6.64 -8.09 6.10
C LEU A 164 7.27 -8.50 4.76
N PRO A 165 8.43 -9.19 4.71
CA PRO A 165 8.98 -9.64 3.44
C PRO A 165 8.02 -10.54 2.64
N LEU A 166 7.39 -11.51 3.32
CA LEU A 166 6.43 -12.43 2.70
C LEU A 166 5.16 -11.69 2.28
N GLY A 167 4.60 -10.85 3.15
CA GLY A 167 3.40 -10.08 2.86
C GLY A 167 3.61 -9.12 1.69
N ALA A 168 4.73 -8.40 1.65
CA ALA A 168 5.10 -7.51 0.55
C ALA A 168 5.28 -8.27 -0.77
N ALA A 169 5.90 -9.46 -0.74
CA ALA A 169 6.02 -10.31 -1.93
C ALA A 169 4.65 -10.78 -2.46
N LEU A 170 3.72 -11.16 -1.57
CA LEU A 170 2.35 -11.52 -1.95
C LEU A 170 1.60 -10.33 -2.57
N VAL A 171 1.72 -9.14 -1.98
CA VAL A 171 1.14 -7.91 -2.54
C VAL A 171 1.78 -7.59 -3.90
N LEU A 172 3.10 -7.72 -4.06
CA LEU A 172 3.79 -7.52 -5.33
C LEU A 172 3.26 -8.45 -6.42
N VAL A 173 3.15 -9.75 -6.12
CA VAL A 173 2.60 -10.74 -7.06
C VAL A 173 1.14 -10.41 -7.39
N GLY A 174 0.35 -10.04 -6.37
CA GLY A 174 -1.03 -9.59 -6.52
C GLY A 174 -1.18 -8.41 -7.48
N LEU A 175 -0.26 -7.46 -7.46
CA LEU A 175 -0.30 -6.25 -8.28
C LEU A 175 0.41 -6.37 -9.63
N LEU A 176 1.21 -7.42 -9.84
CA LEU A 176 1.96 -7.66 -11.07
C LEU A 176 1.12 -7.59 -12.37
N PRO A 177 -0.16 -8.04 -12.42
CA PRO A 177 -0.99 -7.88 -13.62
C PRO A 177 -1.22 -6.42 -14.03
N LEU A 178 -1.21 -5.47 -13.09
CA LEU A 178 -1.29 -4.02 -13.38
C LEU A 178 0.00 -3.48 -14.01
N ALA A 179 1.14 -4.12 -13.71
CA ALA A 179 2.43 -3.75 -14.24
C ALA A 179 2.67 -4.26 -15.67
N ARG A 180 2.01 -5.35 -16.06
CA ARG A 180 2.22 -5.97 -17.38
C ARG A 180 1.64 -5.11 -18.51
N ARG A 181 2.40 -4.93 -19.58
CA ARG A 181 1.85 -4.45 -20.87
C ARG A 181 0.89 -5.52 -21.39
N ARG A 182 -0.40 -5.18 -21.47
CA ARG A 182 -1.29 -5.92 -22.37
C ARG A 182 -0.81 -5.68 -23.79
N ARG A 183 -0.32 -6.74 -24.43
CA ARG A 183 -0.21 -6.80 -25.88
C ARG A 183 -1.62 -6.83 -26.47
#